data_AF-A0A259IBV6-F1
#
_entry.id   AF-A0A259IBV6-F1
#
_cell.length_a   1.000
_cell.length_b   1.000
_cell.length_c   1.000
_cell.angle_alpha   90.00
_cell.angle_beta   90.00
_cell.angle_gamma   90.00
#
_symmetry.space_group_name_H-M   'P 1'
#
loop_
_entity.id
_entity.type
_entity.pdbx_description
1 polymer ?
#
loop_
_entity_poly.entity_id
_entity_poly.type
_entity_poly.pdbx_seq_one_letter_code
_entity_poly.pdbx_strand_id
1 'polypeptide(L)'
;MSNAGNVSESIKIIDGWYGEPSESHAAGVLSILKLLHLDEATLTAASNIARTHGKESLTKLIGDESAKLLIGYRGLRQAQAKLVRNDGGLSISGQEEMLRKMLLAFGDDLRVVLIYLASRLQTLRWITHEKMEMPKAWAQEILNIDASLANRLGIWQMKWEMEDLAFRVLSPEIYRDIAKMLDGKRIERESFIEQIVKKLQEELTAAHIQGEVQGRPKHIYSIWKKMQGKSLDFANLYDVRAFRVLVEDVKSCYAILGIVHNVWQPVPREFDDYIARPKPNGYQSLHTVVMDEHGTAFEIQVRTNEMHQQAEYGLAAHWRYKEGAYIGAATPSKNKSASNTPNTPNPSHQTGTHSAAVAYERQIAWARQLISWKEDAWEQLKHHEIDDH
;
A
#
# COMPACT_ATOMS: atom_id res chain seq x y z
N MET A 1 -60.30 0.67 -12.36
CA MET A 1 -60.22 1.57 -11.19
C MET A 1 -59.54 0.76 -10.09
N SER A 2 -58.20 0.82 -10.01
CA SER A 2 -57.44 1.65 -9.05
C SER A 2 -57.48 1.06 -7.63
N ASN A 3 -56.38 0.80 -6.92
CA ASN A 3 -55.05 1.39 -7.02
C ASN A 3 -54.04 0.49 -6.30
N ALA A 4 -52.84 0.39 -6.88
CA ALA A 4 -51.65 -0.15 -6.25
C ALA A 4 -51.18 0.81 -5.15
N GLY A 5 -50.95 0.30 -3.94
CA GLY A 5 -50.31 1.02 -2.84
C GLY A 5 -48.89 0.52 -2.65
N ASN A 6 -48.01 0.92 -3.57
CA ASN A 6 -46.58 0.67 -3.53
C ASN A 6 -45.97 1.54 -2.42
N VAL A 7 -45.76 1.00 -1.22
CA VAL A 7 -44.97 1.67 -0.18
C VAL A 7 -43.52 1.27 -0.40
N SER A 8 -42.78 2.19 -1.00
CA SER A 8 -41.34 2.12 -1.18
C SER A 8 -40.65 1.88 0.16
N GLU A 9 -40.15 0.67 0.39
CA GLU A 9 -39.07 0.46 1.34
C GLU A 9 -37.89 1.30 0.86
N SER A 10 -37.68 2.40 1.58
CA SER A 10 -36.47 3.19 1.46
C SER A 10 -35.31 2.25 1.72
N ILE A 11 -34.53 1.99 0.67
CA ILE A 11 -33.27 1.27 0.75
C ILE A 11 -32.42 2.05 1.76
N LYS A 12 -32.42 1.59 3.01
CA LYS A 12 -31.43 2.00 4.00
C LYS A 12 -30.11 1.60 3.37
N ILE A 13 -29.35 2.59 2.91
CA ILE A 13 -27.96 2.39 2.56
C ILE A 13 -27.30 2.07 3.90
N ILE A 14 -27.30 0.79 4.27
CA ILE A 14 -26.59 0.28 5.43
C ILE A 14 -25.12 0.51 5.10
N ASP A 15 -24.56 1.51 5.77
CA ASP A 15 -23.17 1.87 5.62
C ASP A 15 -22.34 0.85 6.40
N GLY A 16 -22.09 -0.27 5.74
CA GLY A 16 -21.41 -1.44 6.22
C GLY A 16 -21.55 -2.49 5.14
N TRP A 17 -20.54 -2.62 4.28
CA TRP A 17 -20.46 -3.78 3.41
C TRP A 17 -20.62 -5.00 4.32
N TYR A 18 -21.68 -5.79 4.15
CA TYR A 18 -22.00 -6.95 5.01
C TYR A 18 -22.54 -6.67 6.42
N GLY A 19 -23.00 -5.46 6.74
CA GLY A 19 -23.71 -5.19 8.00
C GLY A 19 -22.82 -4.83 9.20
N GLU A 20 -21.55 -4.47 8.96
CA GLU A 20 -20.67 -3.89 9.98
C GLU A 20 -21.29 -2.63 10.61
N PRO A 21 -21.28 -2.46 11.95
CA PRO A 21 -21.73 -1.23 12.59
C PRO A 21 -20.93 -0.02 12.11
N SER A 22 -21.62 1.02 11.64
CA SER A 22 -20.97 2.14 10.93
C SER A 22 -19.96 2.92 11.79
N GLU A 23 -20.13 2.95 13.12
CA GLU A 23 -19.18 3.56 14.05
C GLU A 23 -17.89 2.73 14.17
N SER A 24 -18.01 1.41 14.28
CA SER A 24 -16.88 0.48 14.30
C SER A 24 -16.10 0.56 12.98
N HIS A 25 -16.82 0.61 11.85
CA HIS A 25 -16.21 0.77 10.55
C HIS A 25 -15.41 2.08 10.47
N ALA A 26 -16.02 3.22 10.84
CA ALA A 26 -15.36 4.52 10.82
C ALA A 26 -14.10 4.54 11.70
N ALA A 27 -14.17 3.95 12.90
CA ALA A 27 -13.03 3.84 13.80
C ALA A 27 -11.91 2.97 13.22
N GLY A 28 -12.25 1.84 12.60
CA GLY A 28 -11.30 0.96 11.93
C GLY A 28 -10.60 1.63 10.75
N VAL A 29 -11.37 2.29 9.88
CA VAL A 29 -10.83 3.07 8.76
C VAL A 29 -9.91 4.19 9.26
N LEU A 30 -10.34 4.93 10.29
CA LEU A 30 -9.53 5.97 10.89
C LEU A 30 -8.21 5.42 11.46
N SER A 31 -8.24 4.25 12.10
CA SER A 31 -7.03 3.62 12.64
C SER A 31 -6.01 3.29 11.54
N ILE A 32 -6.48 2.78 10.40
CA ILE A 32 -5.66 2.45 9.25
C ILE A 32 -5.05 3.72 8.63
N LEU A 33 -5.84 4.77 8.44
CA LEU A 33 -5.37 6.02 7.84
C LEU A 33 -4.43 6.80 8.77
N LYS A 34 -4.60 6.69 10.09
CA LYS A 34 -3.67 7.23 11.09
C LYS A 34 -2.31 6.56 11.03
N LEU A 35 -2.26 5.24 10.80
CA LEU A 35 -1.01 4.51 10.61
C LEU A 35 -0.28 4.96 9.34
N LEU A 36 -1.03 5.34 8.30
CA LEU A 36 -0.47 5.93 7.08
C LEU A 36 -0.06 7.41 7.24
N HIS A 37 -0.31 8.02 8.41
CA HIS A 37 0.00 9.42 8.71
C HIS A 37 -0.55 10.41 7.67
N LEU A 38 -1.82 10.23 7.28
CA LEU A 38 -2.51 11.14 6.36
C LEU A 38 -2.98 12.43 7.06
N ASP A 39 -3.29 13.43 6.26
CA ASP A 39 -3.70 14.77 6.67
C ASP A 39 -5.02 14.80 7.43
N GLU A 40 -5.22 15.88 8.20
CA GLU A 40 -6.39 16.08 9.04
C GLU A 40 -7.71 16.05 8.26
N ALA A 41 -7.75 16.56 7.02
CA ALA A 41 -8.95 16.52 6.18
C ALA A 41 -9.35 15.10 5.81
N THR A 42 -8.37 14.23 5.50
CA THR A 42 -8.59 12.79 5.28
C THR A 42 -9.12 12.09 6.53
N LEU A 43 -8.52 12.36 7.69
CA LEU A 43 -8.95 11.77 8.96
C LEU A 43 -10.36 12.23 9.35
N THR A 44 -10.69 13.50 9.08
CA THR A 44 -12.02 14.07 9.31
C THR A 44 -13.05 13.43 8.36
N ALA A 45 -12.72 13.25 7.09
CA ALA A 45 -13.58 12.56 6.14
C ALA A 45 -13.85 11.10 6.57
N ALA A 46 -12.81 10.38 7.00
CA ALA A 46 -12.91 8.99 7.47
C ALA A 46 -13.77 8.85 8.74
N SER A 47 -13.61 9.76 9.71
CA SER A 47 -14.43 9.76 10.93
C SER A 47 -15.92 10.00 10.65
N ASN A 48 -16.24 10.63 9.52
CA ASN A 48 -17.60 10.97 9.11
C ASN A 48 -18.10 10.10 7.94
N ILE A 49 -17.45 8.96 7.68
CA ILE A 49 -17.72 8.10 6.53
C ILE A 49 -19.18 7.63 6.45
N ALA A 50 -19.76 7.35 7.63
CA ALA A 50 -21.13 6.87 7.82
C ALA A 50 -22.22 7.92 7.58
N ARG A 51 -21.87 9.21 7.49
CA ARG A 51 -22.88 10.25 7.26
C ARG A 51 -23.46 10.08 5.86
N THR A 52 -24.73 10.45 5.67
CA THR A 52 -25.41 10.39 4.35
C THR A 52 -25.85 11.76 3.82
N HIS A 53 -25.46 12.83 4.52
CA HIS A 53 -25.80 14.21 4.17
C HIS A 53 -25.30 14.59 2.76
N GLY A 54 -26.04 15.49 2.10
CA GLY A 54 -25.66 16.07 0.81
C GLY A 54 -24.44 17.00 0.89
N LYS A 55 -23.87 17.36 -0.26
CA LYS A 55 -22.61 18.13 -0.37
C LYS A 55 -22.60 19.40 0.47
N GLU A 56 -23.61 20.26 0.33
CA GLU A 56 -23.67 21.55 1.03
C GLU A 56 -23.74 21.40 2.56
N SER A 57 -24.46 20.39 3.04
CA SER A 57 -24.57 20.10 4.47
C SER A 57 -23.25 19.54 5.02
N LEU A 58 -22.57 18.68 4.26
CA LEU A 58 -21.25 18.17 4.64
C LEU A 58 -20.20 19.29 4.67
N THR A 59 -20.16 20.15 3.65
CA THR A 59 -19.21 21.26 3.60
C THR A 59 -19.33 22.17 4.83
N LYS A 60 -20.54 22.40 5.32
CA LYS A 60 -20.77 23.19 6.55
C LYS A 60 -20.32 22.46 7.83
N LEU A 61 -20.37 21.13 7.86
CA LEU A 61 -20.09 20.32 9.05
C LEU A 61 -18.61 19.95 9.19
N ILE A 62 -17.95 19.59 8.08
CA ILE A 62 -16.60 19.00 8.08
C ILE A 62 -15.60 19.75 7.19
N GLY A 63 -16.01 20.87 6.59
CA GLY A 63 -15.19 21.65 5.66
C GLY A 63 -15.30 21.16 4.21
N ASP A 64 -14.93 22.04 3.28
CA ASP A 64 -15.07 21.80 1.82
C ASP A 64 -14.18 20.64 1.35
N GLU A 65 -12.94 20.58 1.82
CA GLU A 65 -11.98 19.54 1.43
C GLU A 65 -12.42 18.15 1.89
N SER A 66 -12.68 17.98 3.18
CA SER A 66 -13.17 16.71 3.75
C SER A 66 -14.50 16.26 3.11
N ALA A 67 -15.39 17.21 2.80
CA ALA A 67 -16.64 16.91 2.12
C ALA A 67 -16.43 16.40 0.69
N LYS A 68 -15.50 16.99 -0.07
CA LYS A 68 -15.13 16.51 -1.41
C LYS A 68 -14.57 15.09 -1.35
N LEU A 69 -13.66 14.82 -0.42
CA LEU A 69 -13.08 13.48 -0.23
C LEU A 69 -14.16 12.42 0.06
N LEU A 70 -15.06 12.74 0.98
CA LEU A 70 -16.15 11.83 1.36
C LEU A 70 -17.12 11.56 0.21
N ILE A 71 -17.44 12.58 -0.59
CA ILE A 71 -18.30 12.44 -1.78
C ILE A 71 -17.61 11.60 -2.84
N GLY A 72 -16.31 11.84 -3.10
CA GLY A 72 -15.51 11.03 -4.01
C GLY A 72 -15.52 9.56 -3.60
N TYR A 73 -15.33 9.29 -2.31
CA TYR A 73 -15.37 7.93 -1.76
C TYR A 73 -16.74 7.27 -1.99
N ARG A 74 -17.84 7.98 -1.72
CA ARG A 74 -19.20 7.48 -1.99
C ARG A 74 -19.43 7.20 -3.48
N GLY A 75 -18.89 8.04 -4.36
CA GLY A 75 -18.95 7.85 -5.81
C GLY A 75 -18.27 6.56 -6.25
N LEU A 76 -17.06 6.28 -5.74
CA LEU A 76 -16.35 5.02 -5.98
C LEU A 76 -17.12 3.82 -5.45
N ARG A 77 -17.65 3.92 -4.23
CA ARG A 77 -18.46 2.85 -3.65
C ARG A 77 -19.71 2.55 -4.48
N GLN A 78 -20.42 3.57 -4.96
CA GLN A 78 -21.59 3.38 -5.82
C GLN A 78 -21.21 2.80 -7.19
N ALA A 79 -20.04 3.16 -7.72
CA ALA A 79 -19.52 2.56 -8.95
C ALA A 79 -19.30 1.06 -8.78
N GLN A 80 -18.68 0.68 -7.65
CA GLN A 80 -18.40 -0.70 -7.31
C GLN A 80 -19.70 -1.51 -7.07
N ALA A 81 -20.68 -0.95 -6.36
CA ALA A 81 -21.94 -1.65 -6.11
C ALA A 81 -22.71 -1.97 -7.40
N LYS A 82 -22.50 -1.19 -8.47
CA LYS A 82 -23.09 -1.43 -9.80
C LYS A 82 -22.36 -2.53 -10.61
N LEU A 83 -21.21 -3.02 -10.13
CA LEU A 83 -20.47 -4.13 -10.74
C LEU A 83 -21.00 -5.49 -10.36
N VAL A 84 -21.52 -5.61 -9.13
CA VAL A 84 -22.08 -6.86 -8.62
C VAL A 84 -23.42 -7.06 -9.31
N ARG A 85 -23.42 -7.83 -10.40
CA ARG A 85 -24.67 -8.34 -10.98
C ARG A 85 -25.32 -9.31 -9.98
N ASN A 86 -26.65 -9.39 -10.01
CA ASN A 86 -27.43 -10.34 -9.20
C ASN A 86 -27.08 -11.83 -9.44
N ASP A 87 -26.25 -12.14 -10.44
CA ASP A 87 -25.79 -13.49 -10.79
C ASP A 87 -24.39 -13.83 -10.24
N GLY A 88 -23.72 -12.90 -9.54
CA GLY A 88 -22.38 -13.13 -8.97
C GLY A 88 -21.24 -13.11 -9.99
N GLY A 89 -21.51 -12.77 -11.25
CA GLY A 89 -20.50 -12.60 -12.30
C GLY A 89 -19.96 -11.17 -12.41
N LEU A 90 -18.67 -11.05 -12.73
CA LEU A 90 -18.04 -9.78 -13.11
C LEU A 90 -18.37 -9.50 -14.60
N SER A 91 -19.09 -8.43 -14.90
CA SER A 91 -19.27 -7.99 -16.31
C SER A 91 -18.02 -7.23 -16.76
N ILE A 92 -17.48 -7.58 -17.93
CA ILE A 92 -16.35 -6.86 -18.59
C ILE A 92 -16.68 -5.36 -18.71
N SER A 93 -17.91 -5.03 -19.11
CA SER A 93 -18.40 -3.64 -19.18
C SER A 93 -18.48 -2.92 -17.82
N GLY A 94 -18.64 -3.66 -16.74
CA GLY A 94 -18.57 -3.14 -15.39
C GLY A 94 -17.14 -2.80 -15.00
N GLN A 95 -16.21 -3.72 -15.25
CA GLN A 95 -14.79 -3.52 -14.98
C GLN A 95 -14.27 -2.27 -15.69
N GLU A 96 -14.63 -2.03 -16.96
CA GLU A 96 -14.26 -0.81 -17.69
C GLU A 96 -14.83 0.47 -17.05
N GLU A 97 -16.07 0.46 -16.57
CA GLU A 97 -16.70 1.62 -15.94
C GLU A 97 -16.13 1.89 -14.53
N MET A 98 -15.76 0.84 -13.79
CA MET A 98 -15.02 0.96 -12.54
C MET A 98 -13.63 1.49 -12.79
N LEU A 99 -12.92 0.94 -13.77
CA LEU A 99 -11.62 1.41 -14.22
C LEU A 99 -11.71 2.90 -14.56
N ARG A 100 -12.70 3.30 -15.36
CA ARG A 100 -12.95 4.70 -15.73
C ARG A 100 -13.29 5.60 -14.54
N LYS A 101 -14.13 5.16 -13.61
CA LYS A 101 -14.49 5.96 -12.42
C LYS A 101 -13.38 6.00 -11.39
N MET A 102 -12.61 4.93 -11.26
CA MET A 102 -11.36 4.92 -10.52
C MET A 102 -10.39 5.91 -11.14
N LEU A 103 -10.16 5.90 -12.46
CA LEU A 103 -9.35 6.91 -13.17
C LEU A 103 -9.79 8.34 -12.90
N LEU A 104 -11.09 8.60 -12.93
CA LEU A 104 -11.65 9.93 -12.68
C LEU A 104 -11.47 10.33 -11.21
N ALA A 105 -11.72 9.42 -10.26
CA ALA A 105 -11.49 9.67 -8.85
C ALA A 105 -9.99 9.84 -8.51
N PHE A 106 -9.12 9.08 -9.18
CA PHE A 106 -7.67 9.26 -9.13
C PHE A 106 -7.27 10.62 -9.65
N GLY A 107 -7.91 11.07 -10.75
CA GLY A 107 -7.67 12.34 -11.42
C GLY A 107 -7.89 13.57 -10.53
N ASP A 108 -8.86 13.49 -9.61
CA ASP A 108 -9.23 14.60 -8.74
C ASP A 108 -8.47 14.59 -7.41
N ASP A 109 -8.44 13.45 -6.68
CA ASP A 109 -7.73 13.36 -5.39
C ASP A 109 -7.43 11.91 -4.97
N LEU A 110 -6.15 11.56 -4.86
CA LEU A 110 -5.70 10.24 -4.44
C LEU A 110 -6.21 9.83 -3.06
N ARG A 111 -6.41 10.78 -2.13
CA ARG A 111 -6.83 10.50 -0.75
C ARG A 111 -8.19 9.79 -0.72
N VAL A 112 -9.04 10.04 -1.71
CA VAL A 112 -10.31 9.33 -1.91
C VAL A 112 -10.09 7.81 -2.02
N VAL A 113 -9.05 7.40 -2.74
CA VAL A 113 -8.74 5.99 -2.95
C VAL A 113 -8.08 5.36 -1.73
N LEU A 114 -7.28 6.12 -0.98
CA LEU A 114 -6.74 5.66 0.29
C LEU A 114 -7.86 5.37 1.30
N ILE A 115 -8.84 6.28 1.40
CA ILE A 115 -10.05 6.07 2.21
C ILE A 115 -10.81 4.83 1.74
N TYR A 116 -10.96 4.66 0.42
CA TYR A 116 -11.61 3.49 -0.15
C TYR A 116 -10.89 2.18 0.23
N LEU A 117 -9.58 2.05 -0.04
CA LEU A 117 -8.81 0.86 0.30
C LEU A 117 -8.84 0.57 1.82
N ALA A 118 -8.73 1.60 2.66
CA ALA A 118 -8.85 1.44 4.10
C ALA A 118 -10.23 0.91 4.54
N SER A 119 -11.32 1.38 3.92
CA SER A 119 -12.67 0.85 4.14
C SER A 119 -12.81 -0.62 3.71
N ARG A 120 -12.24 -0.99 2.55
CA ARG A 120 -12.24 -2.39 2.07
C ARG A 120 -11.48 -3.30 3.03
N LEU A 121 -10.28 -2.89 3.46
CA LEU A 121 -9.46 -3.64 4.40
C LEU A 121 -10.15 -3.79 5.76
N GLN A 122 -10.76 -2.72 6.28
CA GLN A 122 -11.50 -2.78 7.54
C GLN A 122 -12.65 -3.78 7.46
N THR A 123 -13.41 -3.76 6.36
CA THR A 123 -14.50 -4.72 6.14
C THR A 123 -13.98 -6.15 6.12
N LEU A 124 -12.86 -6.42 5.42
CA LEU A 124 -12.24 -7.75 5.40
C LEU A 124 -11.81 -8.23 6.78
N ARG A 125 -11.20 -7.34 7.58
CA ARG A 125 -10.82 -7.63 8.97
C ARG A 125 -12.04 -7.99 9.79
N TRP A 126 -13.11 -7.20 9.68
CA TRP A 126 -14.35 -7.42 10.41
C TRP A 126 -15.00 -8.77 10.05
N ILE A 127 -15.19 -9.06 8.77
CA ILE A 127 -15.76 -10.36 8.30
C ILE A 127 -14.93 -11.53 8.82
N THR A 128 -13.60 -11.41 8.77
CA THR A 128 -12.68 -12.45 9.24
C THR A 128 -12.77 -12.64 10.75
N HIS A 129 -12.88 -11.56 11.52
CA HIS A 129 -13.00 -11.60 12.98
C HIS A 129 -14.35 -12.21 13.41
N GLU A 130 -15.45 -11.75 12.82
CA GLU A 130 -16.80 -12.27 13.08
C GLU A 130 -17.03 -13.67 12.48
N LYS A 131 -16.04 -14.21 11.74
CA LYS A 131 -16.10 -15.51 11.06
C LYS A 131 -17.31 -15.65 10.14
N MET A 132 -17.70 -14.55 9.50
CA MET A 132 -18.82 -14.54 8.57
C MET A 132 -18.43 -15.21 7.24
N GLU A 133 -19.41 -15.81 6.57
CA GLU A 133 -19.19 -16.35 5.23
C GLU A 133 -19.02 -15.20 4.24
N MET A 134 -17.82 -15.13 3.67
CA MET A 134 -17.45 -14.16 2.67
C MET A 134 -17.71 -14.74 1.27
N PRO A 135 -18.45 -14.04 0.39
CA PRO A 135 -18.65 -14.51 -0.98
C PRO A 135 -17.32 -14.63 -1.73
N LYS A 136 -17.08 -15.79 -2.37
CA LYS A 136 -15.85 -16.03 -3.16
C LYS A 136 -15.64 -15.00 -4.26
N ALA A 137 -16.72 -14.55 -4.90
CA ALA A 137 -16.66 -13.50 -5.94
C ALA A 137 -16.06 -12.20 -5.40
N TRP A 138 -16.42 -11.81 -4.17
CA TRP A 138 -15.89 -10.62 -3.52
C TRP A 138 -14.43 -10.78 -3.10
N ALA A 139 -14.05 -11.97 -2.62
CA ALA A 139 -12.66 -12.30 -2.34
C ALA A 139 -11.78 -12.21 -3.61
N GLN A 140 -12.29 -12.70 -4.74
CA GLN A 140 -11.60 -12.62 -6.02
C GLN A 140 -11.45 -11.17 -6.50
N GLU A 141 -12.47 -10.35 -6.30
CA GLU A 141 -12.44 -8.92 -6.62
C GLU A 141 -11.37 -8.18 -5.80
N ILE A 142 -11.30 -8.44 -4.49
CA ILE A 142 -10.27 -7.89 -3.61
C ILE A 142 -8.87 -8.20 -4.15
N LEU A 143 -8.61 -9.46 -4.54
CA LEU A 143 -7.30 -9.84 -5.07
C LEU A 143 -6.99 -9.15 -6.41
N ASN A 144 -7.96 -9.15 -7.33
CA ASN A 144 -7.72 -8.69 -8.69
C ASN A 144 -7.61 -7.16 -8.77
N ILE A 145 -8.39 -6.45 -7.95
CA ILE A 145 -8.56 -5.00 -8.06
C ILE A 145 -7.95 -4.28 -6.86
N ASP A 146 -8.47 -4.51 -5.65
CA ASP A 146 -8.11 -3.71 -4.48
C ASP A 146 -6.65 -3.93 -4.05
N ALA A 147 -6.18 -5.19 -4.01
CA ALA A 147 -4.79 -5.54 -3.71
C ALA A 147 -3.82 -5.09 -4.82
N SER A 148 -4.20 -5.26 -6.09
CA SER A 148 -3.43 -4.76 -7.24
C SER A 148 -3.26 -3.24 -7.18
N LEU A 149 -4.32 -2.54 -6.79
CA LEU A 149 -4.31 -1.10 -6.62
C LEU A 149 -3.43 -0.66 -5.45
N ALA A 150 -3.53 -1.31 -4.29
CA ALA A 150 -2.63 -1.06 -3.16
C ALA A 150 -1.15 -1.26 -3.55
N ASN A 151 -0.84 -2.29 -4.35
CA ASN A 151 0.51 -2.54 -4.86
C ASN A 151 1.03 -1.40 -5.76
N ARG A 152 0.17 -0.86 -6.63
CA ARG A 152 0.51 0.25 -7.54
C ARG A 152 0.74 1.55 -6.79
N LEU A 153 -0.06 1.81 -5.75
CA LEU A 153 0.14 2.94 -4.84
C LEU A 153 1.37 2.77 -3.92
N GLY A 154 2.01 1.61 -3.96
CA GLY A 154 3.17 1.28 -3.14
C GLY A 154 2.84 1.00 -1.67
N ILE A 155 1.56 0.82 -1.33
CA ILE A 155 1.11 0.60 0.05
C ILE A 155 1.16 -0.89 0.34
N TRP A 156 2.37 -1.36 0.62
CA TRP A 156 2.64 -2.78 0.76
C TRP A 156 1.85 -3.40 1.92
N GLN A 157 1.69 -2.67 3.03
CA GLN A 157 0.98 -3.17 4.19
C GLN A 157 -0.48 -3.55 3.89
N MET A 158 -1.23 -2.66 3.22
CA MET A 158 -2.60 -2.95 2.82
C MET A 158 -2.66 -4.09 1.82
N LYS A 159 -1.73 -4.11 0.85
CA LYS A 159 -1.69 -5.13 -0.20
C LYS A 159 -1.60 -6.53 0.39
N TRP A 160 -0.56 -6.82 1.17
CA TRP A 160 -0.34 -8.21 1.62
C TRP A 160 -1.46 -8.68 2.54
N GLU A 161 -2.04 -7.77 3.33
CA GLU A 161 -3.11 -8.12 4.25
C GLU A 161 -4.41 -8.42 3.50
N MET A 162 -4.75 -7.60 2.50
CA MET A 162 -5.86 -7.91 1.59
C MET A 162 -5.65 -9.24 0.87
N GLU A 163 -4.42 -9.50 0.40
CA GLU A 163 -4.06 -10.73 -0.30
C GLU A 163 -4.26 -11.97 0.60
N ASP A 164 -3.70 -11.97 1.80
CA ASP A 164 -3.81 -13.12 2.72
C ASP A 164 -5.26 -13.35 3.17
N LEU A 165 -6.02 -12.29 3.48
CA LEU A 165 -7.41 -12.39 3.92
C LEU A 165 -8.33 -12.92 2.80
N ALA A 166 -8.15 -12.43 1.57
CA ALA A 166 -8.93 -12.92 0.43
C ALA A 166 -8.55 -14.34 0.03
N PHE A 167 -7.25 -14.66 0.03
CA PHE A 167 -6.76 -16.00 -0.31
C PHE A 167 -7.27 -17.07 0.66
N ARG A 168 -7.37 -16.74 1.96
CA ARG A 168 -7.94 -17.62 2.98
C ARG A 168 -9.37 -18.07 2.64
N VAL A 169 -10.16 -17.22 1.97
CA VAL A 169 -11.54 -17.54 1.57
C VAL A 169 -11.60 -18.28 0.24
N LEU A 170 -10.76 -17.91 -0.71
CA LEU A 170 -10.75 -18.55 -2.04
C LEU A 170 -10.25 -19.99 -1.95
N SER A 171 -9.18 -20.23 -1.19
CA SER A 171 -8.48 -21.51 -1.10
C SER A 171 -8.15 -21.88 0.36
N PRO A 172 -9.16 -22.17 1.20
CA PRO A 172 -8.96 -22.40 2.63
C PRO A 172 -8.09 -23.62 2.95
N GLU A 173 -8.17 -24.68 2.14
CA GLU A 173 -7.36 -25.90 2.32
C GLU A 173 -5.88 -25.62 2.10
N ILE A 174 -5.54 -25.02 0.95
CA ILE A 174 -4.16 -24.62 0.61
C ILE A 174 -3.61 -23.65 1.64
N TYR A 175 -4.40 -22.66 2.06
CA TYR A 175 -4.00 -21.71 3.10
C TYR A 175 -3.63 -22.44 4.40
N ARG A 176 -4.48 -23.38 4.84
CA ARG A 176 -4.25 -24.16 6.06
C ARG A 176 -3.02 -25.06 5.94
N ASP A 177 -2.79 -25.65 4.78
CA ASP A 177 -1.64 -26.52 4.56
C ASP A 177 -0.34 -25.70 4.60
N ILE A 178 -0.27 -24.56 3.91
CA ILE A 178 0.87 -23.65 3.99
C ILE A 178 1.09 -23.17 5.44
N ALA A 179 0.02 -22.80 6.16
CA ALA A 179 0.12 -22.37 7.56
C ALA A 179 0.68 -23.48 8.46
N LYS A 180 0.15 -24.71 8.38
CA LYS A 180 0.65 -25.86 9.15
C LYS A 180 2.12 -26.16 8.85
N MET A 181 2.51 -26.06 7.59
CA MET A 181 3.90 -26.30 7.18
C MET A 181 4.84 -25.20 7.70
N LEU A 182 4.39 -23.94 7.74
CA LEU A 182 5.13 -22.83 8.35
C LEU A 182 5.29 -23.01 9.87
N ASP A 183 4.28 -23.55 10.55
CA ASP A 183 4.32 -23.83 11.99
C ASP A 183 5.23 -25.00 12.34
N GLY A 184 5.21 -26.07 11.53
CA GLY A 184 6.02 -27.28 11.79
C GLY A 184 7.53 -27.05 11.81
N LYS A 185 8.03 -26.05 11.09
CA LYS A 185 9.47 -25.68 11.04
C LYS A 185 9.80 -24.40 11.80
N ARG A 186 8.91 -23.96 12.70
CA ARG A 186 9.03 -22.66 13.38
C ARG A 186 10.33 -22.52 14.18
N ILE A 187 10.66 -23.52 15.00
CA ILE A 187 11.83 -23.49 15.89
C ILE A 187 13.14 -23.42 15.09
N GLU A 188 13.30 -24.29 14.09
CA GLU A 188 14.46 -24.29 13.21
C GLU A 188 14.62 -22.96 12.47
N ARG A 189 13.49 -22.38 12.01
CA ARG A 189 13.48 -21.10 11.31
C ARG A 189 13.84 -19.94 12.25
N GLU A 190 13.29 -19.89 13.47
CA GLU A 190 13.60 -18.85 14.46
C GLU A 190 15.08 -18.89 14.83
N SER A 191 15.63 -20.08 15.13
CA SER A 191 17.05 -20.23 15.43
C SER A 191 17.95 -19.79 14.27
N PHE A 192 17.59 -20.16 13.03
CA PHE A 192 18.31 -19.72 11.84
C PHE A 192 18.25 -18.20 11.65
N ILE A 193 17.07 -17.59 11.85
CA ILE A 193 16.91 -16.14 11.75
C ILE A 193 17.81 -15.45 12.78
N GLU A 194 17.80 -15.89 14.04
CA GLU A 194 18.63 -15.32 15.09
C GLU A 194 20.13 -15.41 14.77
N GLN A 195 20.58 -16.54 14.23
CA GLN A 195 21.98 -16.73 13.82
C GLN A 195 22.39 -15.74 12.73
N ILE A 196 21.60 -15.62 11.66
CA ILE A 196 21.91 -14.72 10.55
C ILE A 196 21.80 -13.25 10.98
N VAL A 197 20.79 -12.89 11.76
CA VAL A 197 20.63 -11.53 12.32
C VAL A 197 21.85 -11.16 13.17
N LYS A 198 22.26 -12.06 14.08
CA LYS A 198 23.44 -11.84 14.92
C LYS A 198 24.70 -11.66 14.07
N LYS A 199 24.93 -12.53 13.09
CA LYS A 199 26.09 -12.46 12.20
C LYS A 199 26.11 -11.15 11.41
N LEU A 200 25.00 -10.75 10.79
CA LEU A 200 24.89 -9.47 10.08
C LEU A 200 25.14 -8.27 11.02
N GLN A 201 24.65 -8.32 12.26
CA GLN A 201 24.84 -7.24 13.22
C GLN A 201 26.31 -7.12 13.68
N GLU A 202 27.01 -8.24 13.84
CA GLU A 202 28.45 -8.27 14.13
C GLU A 202 29.25 -7.63 12.98
N GLU A 203 28.93 -7.95 11.74
CA GLU A 203 29.59 -7.39 10.55
C GLU A 203 29.31 -5.88 10.39
N LEU A 204 28.07 -5.44 10.65
CA LEU A 204 27.74 -4.00 10.70
C LEU A 204 28.59 -3.26 11.73
N THR A 205 28.73 -3.85 12.92
CA THR A 205 29.52 -3.27 14.02
C THR A 205 31.00 -3.20 13.66
N ALA A 206 31.56 -4.28 13.10
CA ALA A 206 32.95 -4.33 12.65
C ALA A 206 33.24 -3.29 11.54
N ALA A 207 32.29 -3.08 10.63
CA ALA A 207 32.37 -2.08 9.57
C ALA A 207 32.07 -0.64 10.04
N HIS A 208 31.70 -0.45 11.32
CA HIS A 208 31.28 0.84 11.88
C HIS A 208 30.09 1.48 11.15
N ILE A 209 29.18 0.65 10.61
CA ILE A 209 27.97 1.09 9.91
C ILE A 209 26.80 1.00 10.88
N GLN A 210 26.12 2.13 11.11
CA GLN A 210 24.87 2.15 11.88
C GLN A 210 23.74 1.54 11.03
N GLY A 211 23.11 0.50 11.55
CA GLY A 211 22.00 -0.17 10.88
C GLY A 211 21.31 -1.20 11.75
N GLU A 212 20.10 -1.55 11.33
CA GLU A 212 19.25 -2.53 11.99
C GLU A 212 19.00 -3.72 11.07
N VAL A 213 19.12 -4.93 11.60
CA VAL A 213 18.83 -6.17 10.87
C VAL A 213 17.56 -6.80 11.43
N GLN A 214 16.59 -7.04 10.54
CA GLN A 214 15.30 -7.63 10.89
C GLN A 214 15.04 -8.88 10.05
N GLY A 215 14.51 -9.93 10.68
CA GLY A 215 13.91 -11.04 9.97
C GLY A 215 12.60 -10.61 9.31
N ARG A 216 12.44 -10.86 8.01
CA ARG A 216 11.22 -10.55 7.26
C ARG A 216 10.38 -11.82 7.09
N PRO A 217 9.24 -11.97 7.78
CA PRO A 217 8.32 -13.06 7.47
C PRO A 217 7.75 -12.87 6.06
N LYS A 218 7.66 -13.96 5.28
CA LYS A 218 6.93 -13.97 4.00
C LYS A 218 5.46 -14.29 4.26
N HIS A 219 4.57 -13.57 3.57
CA HIS A 219 3.11 -13.76 3.64
C HIS A 219 2.67 -15.01 2.88
N ILE A 220 1.56 -15.61 3.32
CA ILE A 220 1.09 -16.92 2.83
C ILE A 220 0.76 -16.86 1.34
N TYR A 221 0.05 -15.81 0.90
CA TYR A 221 -0.30 -15.64 -0.50
C TYR A 221 0.94 -15.46 -1.39
N SER A 222 1.94 -14.73 -0.91
CA SER A 222 3.22 -14.57 -1.63
C SER A 222 3.99 -15.89 -1.74
N ILE A 223 3.96 -16.73 -0.70
CA ILE A 223 4.55 -18.08 -0.73
C ILE A 223 3.81 -18.93 -1.78
N TRP A 224 2.48 -18.96 -1.74
CA TRP A 224 1.67 -19.69 -2.71
C TRP A 224 1.94 -19.25 -4.16
N LYS A 225 1.98 -17.94 -4.41
CA LYS A 225 2.26 -17.39 -5.75
C LYS A 225 3.66 -17.79 -6.25
N LYS A 226 4.66 -17.82 -5.38
CA LYS A 226 6.00 -18.34 -5.71
C LYS A 226 5.99 -19.84 -6.01
N MET A 227 5.22 -20.63 -5.26
CA MET A 227 5.08 -22.08 -5.50
C MET A 227 4.49 -22.37 -6.87
N GLN A 228 3.41 -21.67 -7.25
CA GLN A 228 2.80 -21.80 -8.58
C GLN A 228 3.78 -21.46 -9.70
N GLY A 229 4.48 -20.32 -9.62
CA GLY A 229 5.33 -19.83 -10.71
C GLY A 229 6.59 -20.66 -10.97
N LYS A 230 7.07 -21.43 -9.98
CA LYS A 230 8.33 -22.21 -10.10
C LYS A 230 8.13 -23.73 -10.08
N SER A 231 6.89 -24.24 -10.01
CA SER A 231 6.60 -25.69 -9.85
C SER A 231 7.45 -26.34 -8.76
N LEU A 232 7.74 -25.60 -7.68
CA LEU A 232 8.65 -26.02 -6.62
C LEU A 232 7.90 -26.87 -5.60
N ASP A 233 8.47 -28.04 -5.29
CA ASP A 233 8.05 -28.83 -4.13
C ASP A 233 8.46 -28.10 -2.84
N PHE A 234 7.61 -28.12 -1.82
CA PHE A 234 7.78 -27.29 -0.60
C PHE A 234 9.06 -27.67 0.17
N ALA A 235 9.63 -28.86 -0.06
CA ALA A 235 10.93 -29.25 0.47
C ALA A 235 12.05 -28.26 0.12
N ASN A 236 11.94 -27.55 -1.01
CA ASN A 236 12.89 -26.55 -1.47
C ASN A 236 12.52 -25.09 -1.07
N LEU A 237 11.52 -24.88 -0.21
CA LEU A 237 11.14 -23.55 0.32
C LEU A 237 12.14 -22.99 1.36
N TYR A 238 13.44 -23.21 1.15
CA TYR A 238 14.49 -22.40 1.76
C TYR A 238 14.31 -20.90 1.42
N ASP A 239 13.61 -20.58 0.33
CA ASP A 239 13.13 -19.25 -0.08
C ASP A 239 12.05 -18.63 0.83
N VAL A 240 11.74 -19.18 2.02
CA VAL A 240 10.90 -18.47 3.03
C VAL A 240 11.72 -17.50 3.88
N ARG A 241 13.05 -17.60 3.83
CA ARG A 241 13.96 -16.85 4.70
C ARG A 241 14.37 -15.57 3.99
N ALA A 242 13.91 -14.45 4.50
CA ALA A 242 14.29 -13.13 4.02
C ALA A 242 14.72 -12.25 5.20
N PHE A 243 15.74 -11.45 4.98
CA PHE A 243 16.27 -10.50 5.95
C PHE A 243 16.21 -9.10 5.36
N ARG A 244 16.03 -8.12 6.24
CA ARG A 244 16.01 -6.72 5.90
C ARG A 244 17.09 -6.02 6.70
N VAL A 245 17.95 -5.28 6.01
CA VAL A 245 18.96 -4.43 6.63
C VAL A 245 18.60 -2.99 6.33
N LEU A 246 18.37 -2.21 7.38
CA LEU A 246 18.05 -0.79 7.33
C LEU A 246 19.26 0.02 7.71
N VAL A 247 19.60 1.00 6.87
CA VAL A 247 20.73 1.91 7.09
C VAL A 247 20.34 3.38 6.94
N GLU A 248 21.26 4.27 7.29
CA GLU A 248 21.07 5.71 7.18
C GLU A 248 21.10 6.20 5.73
N ASP A 249 22.07 5.74 4.93
CA ASP A 249 22.33 6.29 3.61
C ASP A 249 22.59 5.24 2.52
N VAL A 250 22.57 5.69 1.26
CA VAL A 250 22.70 4.82 0.08
C VAL A 250 24.10 4.22 -0.04
N LYS A 251 25.16 4.93 0.38
CA LYS A 251 26.53 4.38 0.31
C LYS A 251 26.67 3.20 1.26
N SER A 252 26.08 3.31 2.45
CA SER A 252 26.00 2.22 3.42
C SER A 252 25.24 1.00 2.86
N CYS A 253 24.23 1.20 2.00
CA CYS A 253 23.53 0.09 1.34
C CYS A 253 24.49 -0.76 0.49
N TYR A 254 25.31 -0.12 -0.35
CA TYR A 254 26.26 -0.81 -1.21
C TYR A 254 27.46 -1.37 -0.44
N ALA A 255 27.89 -0.71 0.64
CA ALA A 255 28.93 -1.23 1.53
C ALA A 255 28.49 -2.57 2.16
N ILE A 256 27.25 -2.63 2.67
CA ILE A 256 26.69 -3.86 3.23
C ILE A 256 26.54 -4.94 2.18
N LEU A 257 26.13 -4.61 0.96
CA LEU A 257 26.07 -5.59 -0.13
C LEU A 257 27.43 -6.27 -0.33
N GLY A 258 28.51 -5.50 -0.33
CA GLY A 258 29.88 -6.04 -0.43
C GLY A 258 30.25 -6.94 0.76
N ILE A 259 29.91 -6.53 1.98
CA ILE A 259 30.13 -7.33 3.19
C ILE A 259 29.36 -8.66 3.11
N VAL A 260 28.08 -8.61 2.72
CA VAL A 260 27.22 -9.78 2.56
C VAL A 260 27.82 -10.77 1.55
N HIS A 261 28.31 -10.30 0.40
CA HIS A 261 28.93 -11.15 -0.62
C HIS A 261 30.33 -11.67 -0.24
N ASN A 262 30.97 -11.07 0.77
CA ASN A 262 32.22 -11.58 1.34
C ASN A 262 31.96 -12.68 2.38
N VAL A 263 30.89 -12.56 3.16
CA VAL A 263 30.52 -13.53 4.20
C VAL A 263 29.82 -14.75 3.60
N TRP A 264 28.96 -14.55 2.61
CA TRP A 264 28.17 -15.61 1.98
C TRP A 264 28.31 -15.60 0.47
N GLN A 265 28.24 -16.78 -0.13
CA GLN A 265 28.37 -16.91 -1.58
C GLN A 265 27.12 -16.38 -2.28
N PRO A 266 27.23 -15.38 -3.18
CA PRO A 266 26.09 -14.88 -3.92
C PRO A 266 25.60 -15.89 -4.96
N VAL A 267 24.28 -16.03 -5.07
CA VAL A 267 23.65 -16.88 -6.09
C VAL A 267 23.62 -16.12 -7.42
N PRO A 268 24.18 -16.68 -8.51
CA PRO A 268 24.19 -16.01 -9.81
C PRO A 268 22.78 -15.67 -10.31
N ARG A 269 22.63 -14.48 -10.91
CA ARG A 269 21.36 -13.94 -11.46
C ARG A 269 20.25 -13.66 -10.43
N GLU A 270 20.53 -13.80 -9.14
CA GLU A 270 19.60 -13.48 -8.05
C GLU A 270 20.05 -12.20 -7.31
N PHE A 271 20.41 -11.17 -8.08
CA PHE A 271 20.74 -9.83 -7.60
C PHE A 271 19.96 -8.79 -8.41
N ASP A 272 19.19 -7.96 -7.69
CA ASP A 272 18.47 -6.83 -8.25
C ASP A 272 18.84 -5.53 -7.54
N ASP A 273 19.26 -4.53 -8.33
CA ASP A 273 19.49 -3.17 -7.84
C ASP A 273 18.27 -2.28 -8.15
N TYR A 274 17.30 -2.25 -7.23
CA TYR A 274 16.16 -1.34 -7.32
C TYR A 274 16.45 0.06 -6.80
N ILE A 275 17.65 0.33 -6.27
CA ILE A 275 18.05 1.71 -5.93
C ILE A 275 18.39 2.45 -7.23
N ALA A 276 19.21 1.84 -8.08
CA ALA A 276 19.58 2.38 -9.40
C ALA A 276 18.43 2.30 -10.41
N ARG A 277 17.60 1.25 -10.33
CA ARG A 277 16.42 1.05 -11.20
C ARG A 277 15.15 0.82 -10.37
N PRO A 278 14.55 1.89 -9.83
CA PRO A 278 13.33 1.79 -9.03
C PRO A 278 12.20 1.13 -9.80
N LYS A 279 11.33 0.39 -9.10
CA LYS A 279 10.11 -0.17 -9.72
C LYS A 279 9.14 0.96 -10.09
N PRO A 280 8.16 0.70 -10.98
CA PRO A 280 7.17 1.72 -11.37
C PRO A 280 6.42 2.35 -10.19
N ASN A 281 6.22 1.61 -9.09
CA ASN A 281 5.58 2.08 -7.86
C ASN A 281 6.51 2.90 -6.92
N GLY A 282 7.73 3.21 -7.36
CA GLY A 282 8.73 3.93 -6.56
C GLY A 282 9.51 3.07 -5.57
N TYR A 283 9.32 1.75 -5.57
CA TYR A 283 10.03 0.85 -4.67
C TYR A 283 11.55 0.84 -4.93
N GLN A 284 12.32 1.03 -3.85
CA GLN A 284 13.79 1.03 -3.86
C GLN A 284 14.34 0.10 -2.78
N SER A 285 15.31 -0.75 -3.15
CA SER A 285 16.06 -1.66 -2.27
C SER A 285 17.12 -2.39 -3.11
N LEU A 286 18.22 -2.81 -2.49
CA LEU A 286 19.09 -3.86 -3.05
C LEU A 286 18.57 -5.21 -2.62
N HIS A 287 18.36 -6.14 -3.55
CA HIS A 287 17.96 -7.51 -3.26
C HIS A 287 19.08 -8.45 -3.71
N THR A 288 19.48 -9.36 -2.84
CA THR A 288 20.44 -10.40 -3.18
C THR A 288 20.06 -11.71 -2.51
N VAL A 289 20.18 -12.81 -3.24
CA VAL A 289 20.12 -14.16 -2.67
C VAL A 289 21.54 -14.67 -2.49
N VAL A 290 21.83 -15.15 -1.29
CA VAL A 290 23.12 -15.73 -0.91
C VAL A 290 22.93 -17.12 -0.31
N MET A 291 24.00 -17.89 -0.24
CA MET A 291 24.03 -19.24 0.28
C MET A 291 25.03 -19.36 1.44
N ASP A 292 24.62 -20.01 2.52
CA ASP A 292 25.51 -20.35 3.63
C ASP A 292 26.39 -21.58 3.35
N GLU A 293 27.30 -21.86 4.27
CA GLU A 293 28.21 -23.01 4.22
C GLU A 293 27.47 -24.37 4.23
N HIS A 294 26.21 -24.39 4.67
CA HIS A 294 25.36 -25.58 4.71
C HIS A 294 24.53 -25.75 3.41
N GLY A 295 24.72 -24.88 2.42
CA GLY A 295 23.98 -24.90 1.16
C GLY A 295 22.57 -24.29 1.26
N THR A 296 22.26 -23.62 2.37
CA THR A 296 20.96 -22.99 2.58
C THR A 296 20.94 -21.61 1.94
N ALA A 297 20.05 -21.41 0.96
CA ALA A 297 19.84 -20.12 0.33
C ALA A 297 18.89 -19.23 1.14
N PHE A 298 19.18 -17.93 1.21
CA PHE A 298 18.31 -16.92 1.82
C PHE A 298 18.47 -15.56 1.14
N GLU A 299 17.43 -14.74 1.24
CA GLU A 299 17.33 -13.43 0.59
C GLU A 299 17.69 -12.31 1.59
N ILE A 300 18.54 -11.37 1.20
CA ILE A 300 18.83 -10.15 1.96
C ILE A 300 18.36 -8.93 1.16
N GLN A 301 17.62 -8.07 1.83
CA GLN A 301 17.17 -6.79 1.30
C GLN A 301 17.84 -5.66 2.06
N VAL A 302 18.63 -4.84 1.37
CA VAL A 302 19.31 -3.68 1.96
C VAL A 302 18.67 -2.40 1.44
N ARG A 303 18.30 -1.49 2.34
CA ARG A 303 17.73 -0.18 1.98
C ARG A 303 17.87 0.83 3.11
N THR A 304 17.67 2.11 2.81
CA THR A 304 17.66 3.14 3.85
C THR A 304 16.36 3.13 4.65
N ASN A 305 16.37 3.79 5.82
CA ASN A 305 15.15 4.04 6.61
C ASN A 305 14.08 4.81 5.81
N GLU A 306 14.49 5.76 4.97
CA GLU A 306 13.57 6.50 4.09
C GLU A 306 12.95 5.59 3.03
N MET A 307 13.79 4.81 2.32
CA MET A 307 13.31 3.83 1.33
C MET A 307 12.39 2.80 1.97
N HIS A 308 12.64 2.43 3.23
CA HIS A 308 11.77 1.53 3.98
C HIS A 308 10.39 2.16 4.22
N GLN A 309 10.33 3.40 4.69
CA GLN A 309 9.07 4.11 4.88
C GLN A 309 8.30 4.28 3.56
N GLN A 310 8.98 4.62 2.48
CA GLN A 310 8.38 4.70 1.14
C GLN A 310 7.89 3.34 0.64
N ALA A 311 8.57 2.25 0.95
CA ALA A 311 8.16 0.92 0.52
C ALA A 311 6.98 0.33 1.32
N GLU A 312 6.81 0.71 2.59
CA GLU A 312 5.69 0.24 3.41
C GLU A 312 4.42 1.06 3.16
N TYR A 313 4.58 2.39 3.06
CA TYR A 313 3.46 3.34 2.97
C TYR A 313 3.29 3.95 1.58
N GLY A 314 4.17 3.65 0.63
CA GLY A 314 4.05 4.10 -0.75
C GLY A 314 3.93 5.61 -0.88
N LEU A 315 3.00 6.02 -1.73
CA LEU A 315 2.68 7.43 -1.97
C LEU A 315 2.12 8.16 -0.74
N ALA A 316 1.58 7.44 0.26
CA ALA A 316 1.19 8.03 1.54
C ALA A 316 2.41 8.59 2.30
N ALA A 317 3.58 7.97 2.16
CA ALA A 317 4.82 8.47 2.76
C ALA A 317 5.22 9.86 2.22
N HIS A 318 4.91 10.14 0.95
CA HIS A 318 5.22 11.43 0.33
C HIS A 318 4.33 12.57 0.85
N TRP A 319 3.14 12.26 1.38
CA TRP A 319 2.28 13.26 2.02
C TRP A 319 2.88 13.75 3.34
N ARG A 320 3.58 12.87 4.07
CA ARG A 320 4.28 13.17 5.34
C ARG A 320 5.27 14.33 5.23
N TYR A 321 5.91 14.52 4.07
CA TYR A 321 6.98 15.52 3.91
C TYR A 321 6.46 16.96 3.79
N LYS A 322 5.18 17.17 3.43
CA LYS A 322 4.66 18.52 3.18
C LYS A 322 4.20 19.27 4.45
N GLU A 323 3.80 18.58 5.51
CA GLU A 323 3.41 19.26 6.77
C GLU A 323 4.63 19.75 7.57
N GLY A 324 5.73 18.99 7.60
CA GLY A 324 6.97 19.44 8.27
C GLY A 324 7.57 20.70 7.65
N ALA A 325 7.45 20.86 6.32
CA ALA A 325 7.92 22.05 5.61
C ALA A 325 7.02 23.29 5.81
N TYR A 326 5.71 23.09 6.06
CA TYR A 326 4.77 24.19 6.31
C TYR A 326 4.84 24.71 7.76
N ILE A 327 5.11 23.85 8.74
CA ILE A 327 5.21 24.25 10.15
C ILE A 327 6.47 25.13 10.39
N GLY A 328 7.55 24.94 9.63
CA GLY A 328 8.77 25.76 9.73
C GLY A 328 8.65 27.18 9.14
N ALA A 329 7.62 27.46 8.33
CA ALA A 329 7.44 28.75 7.66
C ALA A 329 6.43 29.68 8.36
N ALA A 330 5.77 29.22 9.42
CA ALA A 330 4.61 29.89 10.02
C ALA A 330 4.83 30.41 11.45
N THR A 331 5.96 31.04 11.76
CA THR A 331 6.03 31.99 12.90
C THR A 331 7.10 33.07 12.70
N PRO A 332 6.75 34.32 12.34
CA PRO A 332 7.59 35.46 12.63
C PRO A 332 7.28 35.95 14.06
N SER A 333 8.24 35.74 14.96
CA SER A 333 8.24 36.36 16.30
C SER A 333 8.27 37.89 16.15
N LYS A 334 7.19 38.56 16.58
CA LYS A 334 7.15 40.02 16.73
C LYS A 334 7.84 40.41 18.03
N ASN A 335 9.03 41.02 17.95
CA ASN A 335 9.42 42.26 18.66
C ASN A 335 10.95 42.48 18.65
N LYS A 336 11.41 43.59 18.03
CA LYS A 336 12.08 44.74 18.69
C LYS A 336 12.78 45.70 17.71
N SER A 337 12.38 46.98 17.83
CA SER A 337 13.13 48.25 17.77
C SER A 337 14.21 48.55 16.71
N ALA A 338 13.95 49.66 16.02
CA ALA A 338 14.78 50.56 15.20
C ALA A 338 16.29 50.71 15.50
N SER A 339 17.09 50.78 14.42
CA SER A 339 18.14 51.80 14.21
C SER A 339 18.69 51.77 12.77
N ASN A 340 18.91 52.95 12.18
CA ASN A 340 19.39 53.25 10.82
C ASN A 340 20.86 52.84 10.53
N THR A 341 21.16 52.32 9.34
CA THR A 341 22.26 52.74 8.42
C THR A 341 22.28 51.90 7.12
N PRO A 342 22.78 52.42 5.97
CA PRO A 342 22.60 51.81 4.66
C PRO A 342 23.78 50.92 4.24
N ASN A 343 23.52 49.75 3.65
CA ASN A 343 24.55 48.96 2.97
C ASN A 343 23.99 48.21 1.76
N THR A 344 24.71 48.37 0.63
CA THR A 344 24.98 47.46 -0.51
C THR A 344 23.87 46.55 -1.09
N PRO A 345 23.73 46.48 -2.44
CA PRO A 345 22.77 45.59 -3.08
C PRO A 345 23.31 44.15 -3.12
N ASN A 346 22.53 43.19 -2.63
CA ASN A 346 22.74 41.75 -2.84
C ASN A 346 21.47 41.16 -3.51
N PRO A 347 21.59 40.23 -4.48
CA PRO A 347 20.49 39.81 -5.33
C PRO A 347 19.59 38.80 -4.61
N SER A 348 18.28 39.06 -4.57
CA SER A 348 17.29 38.26 -3.86
C SER A 348 16.88 36.99 -4.60
N HIS A 349 17.15 35.86 -3.95
CA HIS A 349 16.36 34.63 -3.81
C HIS A 349 15.04 34.52 -4.60
N GLN A 350 15.02 33.57 -5.55
CA GLN A 350 13.80 32.92 -6.05
C GLN A 350 13.46 31.70 -5.16
N THR A 351 12.51 31.85 -4.23
CA THR A 351 11.98 30.74 -3.40
C THR A 351 10.62 30.22 -3.89
N GLY A 352 10.06 30.79 -4.97
CA GLY A 352 8.74 30.43 -5.50
C GLY A 352 8.71 29.23 -6.47
N THR A 353 9.85 28.79 -7.00
CA THR A 353 9.91 27.81 -8.10
C THR A 353 10.03 26.35 -7.63
N HIS A 354 10.67 26.09 -6.49
CA HIS A 354 10.89 24.73 -5.98
C HIS A 354 9.58 24.03 -5.52
N SER A 355 8.62 24.76 -4.96
CA SER A 355 7.34 24.18 -4.50
C SER A 355 6.44 23.76 -5.67
N ALA A 356 6.43 24.53 -6.76
CA ALA A 356 5.68 24.24 -7.97
C ALA A 356 6.32 23.10 -8.78
N ALA A 357 7.65 23.05 -8.86
CA ALA A 357 8.38 21.98 -9.54
C ALA A 357 8.12 20.61 -8.88
N VAL A 358 8.11 20.53 -7.55
CA VAL A 358 7.80 19.28 -6.82
C VAL A 358 6.33 18.90 -6.94
N ALA A 359 5.39 19.85 -7.01
CA ALA A 359 3.99 19.57 -7.29
C ALA A 359 3.77 19.05 -8.73
N TYR A 360 4.55 19.56 -9.68
CA TYR A 360 4.55 19.16 -11.07
C TYR A 360 5.19 17.77 -11.27
N GLU A 361 6.28 17.45 -10.55
CA GLU A 361 6.87 16.12 -10.52
C GLU A 361 5.91 15.07 -9.92
N ARG A 362 5.13 15.43 -8.88
CA ARG A 362 4.04 14.58 -8.36
C ARG A 362 3.02 14.25 -9.43
N GLN A 363 2.57 15.25 -10.19
CA GLN A 363 1.64 15.06 -11.30
C GLN A 363 2.25 14.23 -12.44
N ILE A 364 3.55 14.36 -12.72
CA ILE A 364 4.22 13.61 -13.80
C ILE A 364 4.50 12.15 -13.41
N ALA A 365 5.04 11.90 -12.22
CA ALA A 365 5.29 10.53 -11.75
C ALA A 365 3.99 9.73 -11.63
N TRP A 366 2.92 10.40 -11.17
CA TRP A 366 1.58 9.84 -11.08
C TRP A 366 0.90 9.66 -12.46
N ALA A 367 1.01 10.64 -13.37
CA ALA A 367 0.52 10.50 -14.73
C ALA A 367 1.18 9.32 -15.45
N ARG A 368 2.47 9.06 -15.20
CA ARG A 368 3.18 7.88 -15.72
C ARG A 368 2.63 6.57 -15.17
N GLN A 369 2.28 6.50 -13.88
CA GLN A 369 1.64 5.31 -13.30
C GLN A 369 0.21 5.10 -13.82
N LEU A 370 -0.53 6.19 -14.06
CA LEU A 370 -1.86 6.16 -14.68
C LEU A 370 -1.83 5.72 -16.14
N ILE A 371 -0.83 6.18 -16.89
CA ILE A 371 -0.61 5.79 -18.29
C ILE A 371 -0.20 4.31 -18.35
N SER A 372 0.75 3.87 -17.51
CA SER A 372 1.11 2.44 -17.41
C SER A 372 -0.07 1.58 -16.97
N TRP A 373 -0.91 2.06 -16.06
CA TRP A 373 -2.11 1.32 -15.65
C TRP A 373 -3.17 1.29 -16.75
N LYS A 374 -3.33 2.36 -17.53
CA LYS A 374 -4.13 2.33 -18.75
C LYS A 374 -3.57 1.28 -19.71
N GLU A 375 -2.28 1.29 -19.99
CA GLU A 375 -1.65 0.33 -20.90
C GLU A 375 -1.83 -1.12 -20.43
N ASP A 376 -1.54 -1.42 -19.16
CA ASP A 376 -1.68 -2.76 -18.58
C ASP A 376 -3.15 -3.24 -18.51
N ALA A 377 -4.08 -2.37 -18.12
CA ALA A 377 -5.50 -2.71 -18.04
C ALA A 377 -6.07 -2.97 -19.44
N TRP A 378 -5.62 -2.21 -20.44
CA TRP A 378 -5.98 -2.45 -21.84
C TRP A 378 -5.33 -3.74 -22.38
N GLU A 379 -4.14 -4.13 -21.93
CA GLU A 379 -3.54 -5.43 -22.29
C GLU A 379 -4.26 -6.61 -21.63
N GLN A 380 -4.65 -6.49 -20.36
CA GLN A 380 -5.44 -7.52 -19.67
C GLN A 380 -6.81 -7.74 -20.32
N LEU A 381 -7.46 -6.66 -20.78
CA LEU A 381 -8.72 -6.75 -21.53
C LEU A 381 -8.53 -7.43 -22.90
N LYS A 382 -7.44 -7.11 -23.63
CA LYS A 382 -7.11 -7.77 -24.91
C LYS A 382 -6.81 -9.25 -24.78
N HIS A 383 -6.17 -9.69 -23.70
CA HIS A 383 -5.90 -11.11 -23.48
C HIS A 383 -7.17 -11.90 -23.16
N HIS A 384 -8.17 -11.29 -22.52
CA HIS A 384 -9.49 -11.93 -22.37
C HIS A 384 -10.31 -12.02 -23.67
N GLU A 385 -10.08 -11.15 -24.67
CA GLU A 385 -10.73 -11.28 -25.99
C GLU A 385 -10.17 -12.45 -26.83
N ILE A 386 -8.96 -12.93 -26.56
CA ILE A 386 -8.29 -13.96 -27.37
C ILE A 386 -8.58 -15.38 -26.86
N ASP A 387 -8.91 -15.54 -25.57
CA ASP A 387 -9.20 -16.86 -24.96
C ASP A 387 -10.67 -17.31 -25.12
N ASP A 388 -11.54 -16.49 -25.74
CA ASP A 388 -12.98 -16.78 -25.97
C ASP A 388 -13.28 -17.26 -27.43
N HIS A 389 -12.30 -17.85 -28.13
CA HIS A 389 -12.46 -18.43 -29.48
C HIS A 389 -12.00 -19.88 -29.63
#